data_AF-A0A354WBT7-F1
#
_entry.id   AF-A0A354WBT7-F1
#
_cell.length_a   1.000
_cell.length_b   1.000
_cell.length_c   1.000
_cell.angle_alpha   90.00
_cell.angle_beta   90.00
_cell.angle_gamma   90.00
#
_symmetry.space_group_name_H-M   'P 1'
#
loop_
_entity.id
_entity.type
_entity.pdbx_description
1 polymer ?
#
loop_
_entity_poly.entity_id
_entity_poly.type
_entity_poly.pdbx_seq_one_letter_code
_entity_poly.pdbx_strand_id
1 'polypeptide(L)'
;MGIRSSLPSKRSSAKFIGCVLTGLAINSMVVACSSPQAQQSDKPIKLTLVSYAVTKTAYENIIPKFIEQWKAQTGQTVEFEQSYGG
;
A
#
# COMPACT_ATOMS: atom_id res chain seq x y z
N MET A 1 77.64 2.57 -1.14
CA MET A 1 77.65 1.86 0.16
C MET A 1 76.51 2.41 1.02
N GLY A 2 75.65 1.58 1.62
CA GLY A 2 74.85 2.01 2.78
C GLY A 2 73.33 2.16 2.65
N ILE A 3 72.66 1.10 2.21
CA ILE A 3 71.36 0.55 2.64
C ILE A 3 70.56 1.21 3.79
N ARG A 4 69.21 1.01 3.69
CA ARG A 4 68.20 0.74 4.75
C ARG A 4 67.57 1.96 5.44
N SER A 5 66.33 2.34 5.08
CA SER A 5 65.03 1.80 5.54
C SER A 5 64.63 2.19 6.97
N SER A 6 63.53 2.94 7.10
CA SER A 6 62.45 2.62 8.06
C SER A 6 61.25 3.56 7.84
N LEU A 7 60.18 3.02 7.25
CA LEU A 7 58.85 3.61 7.27
C LEU A 7 58.21 3.27 8.63
N PRO A 8 57.76 4.25 9.43
CA PRO A 8 56.92 3.94 10.57
C PRO A 8 55.50 3.60 10.11
N SER A 9 55.12 2.35 10.38
CA SER A 9 53.75 1.81 10.37
C SER A 9 52.82 2.66 11.24
N LYS A 10 51.93 3.44 10.61
CA LYS A 10 50.88 4.17 11.33
C LYS A 10 49.58 3.35 11.34
N ARG A 11 49.56 2.45 12.32
CA ARG A 11 48.43 1.99 13.13
C ARG A 11 47.03 2.42 12.67
N SER A 12 46.25 1.41 12.26
CA SER A 12 44.98 1.03 12.90
C SER A 12 44.01 2.17 13.19
N SER A 13 43.38 2.73 12.15
CA SER A 13 42.10 3.46 12.27
C SER A 13 41.07 3.04 11.23
N ALA A 14 41.40 2.07 10.37
CA ALA A 14 40.55 1.57 9.29
C ALA A 14 39.54 0.49 9.73
N LYS A 15 39.26 0.33 11.04
CA LYS A 15 38.32 -0.68 11.55
C LYS A 15 37.00 -0.13 12.05
N PHE A 16 36.85 1.19 12.16
CA PHE A 16 35.58 1.79 12.62
C PHE A 16 34.73 2.39 11.49
N ILE A 17 35.31 2.65 10.32
CA ILE A 17 34.56 3.08 9.11
C ILE A 17 33.90 1.88 8.40
N GLY A 18 34.32 0.65 8.71
CA GLY A 18 33.78 -0.57 8.09
C GLY A 18 32.41 -1.03 8.62
N CYS A 19 32.03 -0.68 9.86
CA CYS A 19 30.80 -1.22 10.46
C CYS A 19 29.52 -0.41 10.16
N VAL A 20 29.63 0.81 9.62
CA VAL A 20 28.44 1.61 9.24
C VAL A 20 28.01 1.34 7.80
N LEU A 21 28.93 0.87 6.93
CA LEU A 21 28.62 0.59 5.51
C LEU A 21 28.03 -0.81 5.27
N THR A 22 28.19 -1.76 6.20
CA THR A 22 27.62 -3.12 6.07
C THR A 22 26.23 -3.25 6.71
N GLY A 23 25.75 -2.23 7.43
CA GLY A 23 24.42 -2.22 8.08
C GLY A 23 23.27 -1.76 7.18
N LEU A 24 23.57 -1.18 6.00
CA LEU A 24 22.57 -0.59 5.10
C LEU A 24 22.38 -1.44 3.83
N ALA A 25 22.38 -2.77 3.94
CA ALA A 25 22.19 -3.67 2.79
C ALA A 25 21.09 -4.73 3.02
N ILE A 26 20.27 -4.60 4.06
CA ILE A 26 19.26 -5.60 4.40
C ILE A 26 17.93 -4.92 4.70
N ASN A 27 17.36 -4.22 3.72
CA ASN A 27 15.92 -3.88 3.69
C ASN A 27 15.50 -3.29 2.34
N SER A 28 15.48 -4.12 1.29
CA SER A 28 14.82 -3.74 0.03
C SER A 28 14.40 -4.98 -0.77
N MET A 29 13.66 -5.91 -0.15
CA MET A 29 12.95 -6.92 -0.95
C MET A 29 11.61 -7.27 -0.33
N VAL A 30 10.72 -6.28 -0.27
CA VAL A 30 9.26 -6.52 -0.20
C VAL A 30 8.58 -5.57 -1.19
N VAL A 31 8.71 -5.86 -2.48
CA VAL A 31 7.77 -5.37 -3.51
C VAL A 31 7.46 -6.53 -4.44
N ALA A 32 6.79 -7.54 -3.90
CA ALA A 32 6.25 -8.66 -4.68
C ALA A 32 4.83 -8.99 -4.20
N CYS A 33 4.01 -7.96 -4.05
CA CYS A 33 2.56 -8.10 -4.10
C CYS A 33 1.95 -6.84 -4.72
N SER A 34 2.49 -6.40 -5.85
CA SER A 34 1.67 -5.64 -6.80
C SER A 34 0.75 -6.65 -7.46
N SER A 35 -0.42 -6.88 -6.85
CA SER A 35 -1.57 -7.37 -7.61
C SER A 35 -1.65 -6.49 -8.86
N PRO A 36 -1.86 -7.02 -10.08
CA PRO A 36 -2.21 -6.16 -11.18
C PRO A 36 -3.42 -5.37 -10.71
N GLN A 37 -3.24 -4.06 -10.49
CA GLN A 37 -4.37 -3.13 -10.43
C GLN A 37 -5.00 -3.29 -11.79
N ALA A 38 -5.98 -4.19 -11.85
CA ALA A 38 -6.87 -4.31 -12.97
C ALA A 38 -7.24 -2.87 -13.29
N GLN A 39 -6.89 -2.42 -14.50
CA GLN A 39 -7.37 -1.16 -15.03
C GLN A 39 -8.82 -1.09 -14.64
N GLN A 40 -9.10 -0.20 -13.69
CA GLN A 40 -10.40 -0.02 -13.08
C GLN A 40 -11.26 0.47 -14.23
N SER A 41 -11.81 -0.51 -14.95
CA SER A 41 -12.61 -0.26 -16.12
C SER A 41 -13.71 0.65 -15.61
N ASP A 42 -13.99 1.75 -16.30
CA ASP A 42 -15.06 2.72 -15.99
C ASP A 42 -16.47 2.09 -15.86
N LYS A 43 -16.55 0.76 -15.88
CA LYS A 43 -17.75 -0.02 -15.63
C LYS A 43 -18.20 0.20 -14.19
N PRO A 44 -19.47 0.55 -13.98
CA PRO A 44 -20.03 0.65 -12.65
C PRO A 44 -19.96 -0.70 -11.93
N ILE A 45 -19.56 -0.67 -10.66
CA ILE A 45 -19.55 -1.84 -9.78
C ILE A 45 -20.97 -2.06 -9.29
N LYS A 46 -21.49 -3.26 -9.50
CA LYS A 46 -22.81 -3.66 -8.98
C LYS A 46 -22.66 -4.30 -7.60
N LEU A 47 -23.40 -3.78 -6.63
CA LEU A 47 -23.49 -4.32 -5.28
C LEU A 47 -24.93 -4.74 -4.98
N THR A 48 -25.11 -5.96 -4.49
CA THR A 48 -26.43 -6.44 -4.05
C THR A 48 -26.59 -6.22 -2.55
N LEU A 49 -27.55 -5.40 -2.16
CA LEU A 49 -27.94 -5.20 -0.76
C LEU A 49 -29.11 -6.13 -0.43
N VAL A 50 -28.87 -7.12 0.43
CA VAL A 50 -29.91 -8.02 0.95
C VAL A 50 -30.18 -7.68 2.41
N SER A 51 -31.41 -7.24 2.72
CA SER A 51 -31.80 -6.93 4.10
C SER A 51 -33.28 -7.19 4.35
N TYR A 52 -33.74 -7.07 5.60
CA TYR A 52 -35.17 -7.14 5.92
C TYR A 52 -35.89 -5.84 5.56
N ALA A 53 -37.15 -5.95 5.13
CA ALA A 53 -37.96 -4.82 4.66
C ALA A 53 -38.14 -3.70 5.71
N VAL A 54 -38.08 -4.04 7.00
CA VAL A 54 -38.23 -3.08 8.12
C VAL A 54 -37.29 -1.88 8.00
N THR A 55 -36.09 -2.09 7.45
CA THR A 55 -35.06 -1.04 7.32
C THR A 55 -35.04 -0.35 5.95
N LYS A 56 -35.92 -0.73 5.01
CA LYS A 56 -35.94 -0.20 3.64
C LYS A 56 -35.99 1.33 3.60
N THR A 57 -36.87 1.94 4.39
CA THR A 57 -37.06 3.39 4.45
C THR A 57 -35.80 4.15 4.90
N ALA A 58 -34.98 3.53 5.77
CA ALA A 58 -33.71 4.12 6.16
C ALA A 58 -32.71 4.09 4.98
N TYR A 59 -32.63 2.96 4.26
CA TYR A 59 -31.71 2.79 3.14
C TYR A 59 -32.03 3.68 1.94
N GLU A 60 -33.30 4.01 1.70
CA GLU A 60 -33.68 5.00 0.67
C GLU A 60 -32.98 6.36 0.85
N ASN A 61 -32.69 6.73 2.11
CA ASN A 61 -31.99 7.98 2.43
C ASN A 61 -30.47 7.82 2.52
N ILE A 62 -29.98 6.62 2.86
CA ILE A 62 -28.55 6.35 3.11
C ILE A 62 -27.81 5.99 1.81
N ILE A 63 -28.41 5.18 0.94
CA ILE A 63 -27.77 4.69 -0.29
C ILE A 63 -27.31 5.84 -1.21
N PRO A 64 -28.10 6.90 -1.46
CA PRO A 64 -27.66 8.01 -2.31
C PRO A 64 -26.41 8.70 -1.76
N LYS A 65 -26.37 8.94 -0.45
CA LYS A 65 -25.23 9.56 0.23
C LYS A 65 -24.00 8.68 0.17
N PHE A 66 -24.17 7.37 0.33
CA PHE A 66 -23.08 6.42 0.20
C PHE A 66 -22.48 6.43 -1.22
N ILE A 67 -23.31 6.44 -2.26
CA ILE A 67 -22.84 6.47 -3.66
C ILE A 67 -21.99 7.74 -3.90
N GLU A 68 -22.46 8.89 -3.44
CA GLU A 68 -21.72 10.16 -3.56
C GLU A 68 -20.37 10.10 -2.84
N GLN A 69 -20.37 9.66 -1.58
CA GLN A 69 -19.16 9.54 -0.77
C GLN A 69 -18.18 8.52 -1.35
N TRP A 70 -18.68 7.41 -1.89
CA TRP A 70 -17.86 6.37 -2.49
C TRP A 70 -17.19 6.86 -3.76
N LYS A 71 -17.95 7.55 -4.63
CA LYS A 71 -17.42 8.15 -5.85
C LYS A 71 -16.35 9.21 -5.53
N ALA A 72 -16.58 10.03 -4.50
CA ALA A 72 -15.60 11.03 -4.06
C ALA A 72 -14.30 10.41 -3.53
N GLN A 73 -14.37 9.28 -2.82
CA GLN A 73 -13.20 8.63 -2.22
C GLN A 73 -12.43 7.72 -3.18
N THR A 74 -13.14 7.00 -4.04
CA THR A 74 -12.55 5.93 -4.86
C THR A 74 -12.51 6.25 -6.35
N GLY A 75 -13.24 7.28 -6.80
CA GLY A 75 -13.45 7.57 -8.21
C GLY A 75 -14.37 6.56 -8.93
N GLN A 76 -14.89 5.56 -8.22
CA GLN A 76 -15.70 4.49 -8.80
C GLN A 76 -17.19 4.81 -8.74
N THR A 77 -17.92 4.42 -9.78
CA THR A 77 -19.39 4.45 -9.77
C THR A 77 -19.90 3.11 -9.24
N VAL A 78 -20.81 3.15 -8.27
CA VAL A 78 -21.43 1.96 -7.68
C VAL A 78 -22.93 2.01 -7.91
N GLU A 79 -23.50 0.87 -8.29
CA GLU A 79 -24.93 0.65 -8.49
C GLU A 79 -25.43 -0.38 -7.47
N PHE A 80 -26.55 -0.08 -6.80
CA PHE A 80 -27.13 -0.96 -5.78
C PHE A 80 -28.35 -1.71 -6.31
N GLU A 81 -28.28 -3.04 -6.30
CA GLU A 81 -29.44 -3.92 -6.48
C GLU A 81 -29.97 -4.30 -5.10
N GLN A 82 -31.23 -3.96 -4.80
CA GLN A 82 -31.80 -4.13 -3.46
C GLN A 82 -32.78 -5.30 -3.44
N SER A 83 -32.59 -6.23 -2.49
CA SER A 83 -33.50 -7.33 -2.22
C SER A 83 -33.95 -7.28 -0.76
N TYR A 84 -35.26 -7.17 -0.55
CA TYR A 84 -35.85 -7.08 0.78
C TYR A 84 -36.63 -8.35 1.11
N GLY A 85 -36.23 -9.04 2.18
CA GLY A 85 -36.98 -10.15 2.76
C GLY A 85 -38.15 -9.67 3.62
N GLY A 86 -39.29 -10.35 3.49
CA GLY A 86 -40.50 -10.15 4.29
C GLY A 86 -40.54 -11.03 5.53
#